data_AF-A0A109N1E4-F1
#
_entry.id   AF-A0A109N1E4-F1
#
_cell.length_a   1.000
_cell.length_b   1.000
_cell.length_c   1.000
_cell.angle_alpha   90.00
_cell.angle_beta   90.00
_cell.angle_gamma   90.00
#
_symmetry.space_group_name_H-M   'P 1'
#
loop_
_entity.id
_entity.type
_entity.pdbx_description
1 polymer ?
#
loop_
_entity_poly.entity_id
_entity_poly.type
_entity_poly.pdbx_seq_one_letter_code
_entity_poly.pdbx_strand_id
1 'polypeptide(L)'
;MIKGNSYIFVFSMLIVLLIVLVSETPIIIKASLAALTMAFSIPSIRKLMFKDKCRKMKAALYSSLTFTLGLFLISIFEEPSSILSGDHLSLLMAVLFYSLLGNFIYGLPASLMAEVISIRFFTIRTWLSGFIHIAFGLITYFIMPGLFIPAIICAILFFALDEIINVYPSNT
;
A
#
# COMPACT_ATOMS: atom_id res chain seq x y z
N MET A 1 9.57 19.08 9.04
CA MET A 1 9.87 20.36 8.35
C MET A 1 10.89 20.06 7.24
N ILE A 2 10.45 19.78 6.00
CA ILE A 2 11.38 19.52 4.88
C ILE A 2 11.72 20.88 4.26
N LYS A 3 12.73 21.57 4.81
CA LYS A 3 13.18 22.86 4.28
C LYS A 3 14.56 22.83 3.59
N GLY A 4 15.23 21.67 3.55
CA GLY A 4 16.55 21.54 2.91
C GLY A 4 16.67 20.52 1.77
N ASN A 5 15.83 19.48 1.73
CA ASN A 5 16.08 18.30 0.87
C ASN A 5 15.00 18.02 -0.20
N SER A 6 14.11 18.98 -0.48
CA SER A 6 12.97 18.71 -1.39
C SER A 6 13.39 18.56 -2.86
N TYR A 7 14.45 19.24 -3.29
CA TYR A 7 14.88 19.24 -4.69
C TYR A 7 15.44 17.89 -5.13
N ILE A 8 16.30 17.25 -4.31
CA ILE A 8 16.85 15.92 -4.61
C ILE A 8 15.73 14.88 -4.70
N PHE A 9 14.78 14.92 -3.77
CA PHE A 9 13.63 14.01 -3.78
C PHE A 9 12.75 14.21 -5.02
N VAL A 10 12.39 15.47 -5.34
CA VAL A 10 11.58 15.79 -6.52
C VAL A 10 12.31 15.40 -7.81
N PHE A 11 13.61 15.67 -7.89
CA PHE A 11 14.44 15.26 -9.02
C PHE A 11 14.48 13.73 -9.19
N SER A 12 14.64 12.99 -8.09
CA SER A 12 14.57 11.53 -8.10
C SER A 12 13.20 11.03 -8.60
N MET A 13 12.10 11.64 -8.12
CA MET A 13 10.75 11.30 -8.60
C MET A 13 10.54 11.61 -10.09
N LEU A 14 11.15 12.68 -10.61
CA LEU A 14 11.12 13.00 -12.05
C LEU A 14 11.89 11.95 -12.88
N ILE A 15 13.04 11.49 -12.39
CA ILE A 15 13.78 10.40 -13.05
C ILE A 15 12.95 9.12 -13.06
N VAL A 16 12.33 8.75 -11.93
CA VAL A 16 11.47 7.57 -11.87
C VAL A 16 10.29 7.70 -12.83
N LEU A 17 9.65 8.87 -12.90
CA LEU A 17 8.56 9.14 -13.84
C LEU A 17 9.02 8.96 -15.30
N LEU A 18 10.21 9.47 -15.66
CA LEU A 18 10.78 9.29 -17.00
C LEU A 18 11.00 7.81 -17.32
N ILE A 19 11.56 7.03 -16.38
CA ILE A 19 11.77 5.58 -16.53
C ILE A 19 10.41 4.89 -16.78
N VAL A 20 9.38 5.22 -16.01
CA VAL A 20 8.04 4.64 -16.17
C VAL A 20 7.46 4.95 -17.55
N LEU A 21 7.59 6.20 -18.02
CA LEU A 21 7.07 6.63 -19.33
C LEU A 21 7.72 5.89 -20.50
N VAL A 22 9.06 5.72 -20.46
CA VAL A 22 9.84 5.04 -21.50
C VAL A 22 9.73 3.51 -21.42
N SER A 23 9.32 2.95 -20.29
CA SER A 23 9.20 1.49 -20.13
C SER A 23 8.15 0.87 -21.06
N GLU A 24 8.37 -0.37 -21.50
CA GLU A 24 7.39 -1.16 -22.29
C GLU A 24 6.34 -1.87 -21.42
N THR A 25 6.09 -1.36 -20.21
CA THR A 25 5.13 -1.97 -19.28
C THR A 25 3.69 -1.80 -19.76
N PRO A 26 2.78 -2.75 -19.44
CA PRO A 26 1.36 -2.64 -19.78
C PRO A 26 0.75 -1.31 -19.31
N ILE A 27 -0.14 -0.73 -20.13
CA ILE A 27 -0.64 0.63 -19.93
C ILE A 27 -1.26 0.86 -18.55
N ILE A 28 -1.94 -0.14 -17.98
CA ILE A 28 -2.58 -0.07 -16.66
C ILE A 28 -1.51 0.06 -15.56
N ILE A 29 -0.44 -0.74 -15.63
CA ILE A 29 0.68 -0.71 -14.67
C ILE A 29 1.48 0.59 -14.83
N LYS A 30 1.70 1.02 -16.07
CA LYS A 30 2.37 2.28 -16.38
C LYS A 30 1.61 3.46 -15.79
N ALA A 31 0.30 3.52 -16.02
CA ALA A 31 -0.57 4.58 -15.51
C ALA A 31 -0.61 4.60 -13.98
N SER A 32 -0.65 3.43 -13.34
CA SER A 32 -0.71 3.30 -11.88
C SER A 32 0.61 3.77 -11.22
N LEU A 33 1.76 3.38 -11.76
CA LEU A 33 3.09 3.85 -11.33
C LEU A 33 3.29 5.35 -11.58
N ALA A 34 2.84 5.85 -12.74
CA ALA A 34 2.88 7.28 -13.05
C ALA A 34 2.02 8.09 -12.06
N ALA A 35 0.80 7.62 -11.77
CA ALA A 35 -0.07 8.25 -10.78
C ALA A 35 0.58 8.27 -9.39
N LEU A 36 1.21 7.17 -8.98
CA LEU A 36 1.92 7.09 -7.70
C LEU A 36 3.08 8.10 -7.63
N THR A 37 3.97 8.11 -8.63
CA THR A 37 5.11 9.05 -8.69
C THR A 37 4.67 10.52 -8.72
N MET A 38 3.59 10.83 -9.45
CA MET A 38 2.99 12.16 -9.44
C MET A 38 2.44 12.52 -8.06
N ALA A 39 1.72 11.60 -7.39
CA ALA A 39 1.19 11.84 -6.05
C ALA A 39 2.29 12.18 -5.03
N PHE A 40 3.42 11.46 -5.05
CA PHE A 40 4.57 11.75 -4.18
C PHE A 40 5.26 13.09 -4.47
N SER A 41 5.13 13.59 -5.70
CA SER A 41 5.69 14.88 -6.09
C SER A 41 4.91 16.06 -5.48
N ILE A 42 3.63 15.86 -5.16
CA ILE A 42 2.76 16.89 -4.57
C ILE A 42 3.17 17.17 -3.10
N PRO A 43 3.54 18.42 -2.74
CA PRO A 43 4.00 18.75 -1.40
C PRO A 43 2.98 18.44 -0.29
N SER A 44 1.69 18.63 -0.56
CA SER A 44 0.61 18.38 0.40
C SER A 44 0.48 16.90 0.75
N ILE A 45 0.52 16.04 -0.27
CA ILE A 45 0.51 14.58 -0.09
C ILE A 45 1.77 14.16 0.65
N ARG A 46 2.93 14.66 0.26
CA ARG A 46 4.19 14.40 0.98
C ARG A 46 4.08 14.79 2.46
N LYS A 47 3.60 15.99 2.79
CA LYS A 47 3.46 16.41 4.20
C LYS A 47 2.56 15.45 4.99
N LEU A 48 1.50 14.94 4.35
CA LEU A 48 0.56 14.00 4.95
C LEU A 48 1.16 12.59 5.11
N MET A 49 1.88 12.09 4.10
CA MET A 49 2.53 10.77 4.12
C MET A 49 3.70 10.67 5.11
N PHE A 50 4.48 11.75 5.22
CA PHE A 50 5.62 11.84 6.14
C PHE A 50 5.20 12.32 7.54
N LYS A 51 3.90 12.52 7.77
CA LYS A 51 3.34 12.73 9.12
C LYS A 51 3.60 11.47 9.98
N ASP A 52 3.76 11.66 11.28
CA ASP A 52 3.89 10.58 12.27
C ASP A 52 4.95 9.52 11.89
N LYS A 53 6.17 9.99 11.55
CA LYS A 53 7.32 9.14 11.17
C LYS A 53 7.02 8.13 10.04
N CYS A 54 6.25 8.56 9.04
CA CYS A 54 5.83 7.74 7.90
C CYS A 54 4.98 6.52 8.28
N ARG A 55 4.22 6.59 9.37
CA ARG A 55 3.38 5.48 9.88
C ARG A 55 2.56 4.80 8.79
N LYS A 56 1.78 5.57 8.01
CA LYS A 56 0.93 5.07 6.92
C LYS A 56 1.72 4.34 5.83
N MET A 57 2.90 4.84 5.51
CA MET A 57 3.78 4.23 4.49
C MET A 57 4.39 2.92 5.00
N LYS A 58 4.76 2.86 6.29
CA LYS A 58 5.20 1.62 6.94
C LYS A 58 4.06 0.59 6.96
N ALA A 59 2.84 1.00 7.29
CA ALA A 59 1.67 0.13 7.28
C ALA A 59 1.39 -0.44 5.87
N ALA A 60 1.48 0.39 4.82
CA ALA A 60 1.34 -0.05 3.43
C ALA A 60 2.41 -1.09 3.04
N LEU A 61 3.66 -0.87 3.43
CA LEU A 61 4.76 -1.79 3.14
C LEU A 61 4.62 -3.10 3.91
N TYR A 62 4.39 -3.03 5.22
CA TYR A 62 4.26 -4.21 6.07
C TYR A 62 3.02 -5.03 5.71
N SER A 63 1.89 -4.40 5.39
CA SER A 63 0.69 -5.15 4.94
C SER A 63 0.95 -5.90 3.64
N SER A 64 1.63 -5.28 2.69
CA SER A 64 2.02 -5.93 1.42
C SER A 64 2.95 -7.13 1.67
N LEU A 65 3.96 -6.96 2.53
CA LEU A 65 4.88 -8.04 2.90
C LEU A 65 4.17 -9.16 3.67
N THR A 66 3.35 -8.83 4.67
CA THR A 66 2.59 -9.81 5.47
C THR A 66 1.62 -10.59 4.60
N PHE A 67 0.94 -9.93 3.67
CA PHE A 67 0.04 -10.59 2.72
C PHE A 67 0.81 -11.60 1.85
N THR A 68 1.90 -11.15 1.23
CA THR A 68 2.72 -12.00 0.36
C THR A 68 3.36 -13.17 1.12
N LEU A 69 3.91 -12.92 2.31
CA LEU A 69 4.46 -13.97 3.17
C LEU A 69 3.37 -14.93 3.65
N GLY A 70 2.18 -14.45 3.96
CA GLY A 70 1.04 -15.29 4.33
C GLY A 70 0.66 -16.25 3.21
N LEU A 71 0.53 -15.76 1.98
CA LEU A 71 0.27 -16.61 0.81
C LEU A 71 1.41 -17.60 0.55
N PHE A 72 2.66 -17.16 0.72
CA PHE A 72 3.81 -18.04 0.60
C PHE A 72 3.77 -19.18 1.63
N LEU A 73 3.46 -18.88 2.90
CA LEU A 73 3.32 -19.90 3.94
C LEU A 73 2.22 -20.90 3.61
N ILE A 74 1.05 -20.45 3.11
CA ILE A 74 -0.03 -21.34 2.68
C ILE A 74 0.46 -22.27 1.56
N SER A 75 1.17 -21.73 0.56
CA SER A 75 1.69 -22.53 -0.55
C SER A 75 2.70 -23.60 -0.10
N ILE A 76 3.45 -23.35 0.98
CA ILE A 76 4.37 -24.35 1.57
C ILE A 76 3.60 -25.57 2.11
N PHE A 77 2.44 -25.34 2.73
CA PHE A 77 1.64 -26.41 3.31
C PHE A 77 0.86 -27.21 2.27
N GLU A 78 0.46 -26.59 1.16
CA GLU A 78 -0.29 -27.26 0.10
C GLU A 78 0.59 -28.10 -0.81
N GLU A 79 1.73 -27.56 -1.27
CA GLU A 79 2.64 -28.27 -2.18
C GLU A 79 4.13 -28.06 -1.82
N PRO A 80 4.68 -28.85 -0.87
CA PRO A 80 6.03 -28.64 -0.36
C PRO A 80 7.16 -28.87 -1.38
N SER A 81 6.89 -29.61 -2.45
CA SER A 81 7.92 -30.07 -3.40
C SER A 81 8.22 -29.07 -4.53
N SER A 82 7.40 -28.03 -4.72
CA SER A 82 7.49 -27.09 -5.86
C SER A 82 8.04 -25.70 -5.51
N ILE A 83 8.21 -25.40 -4.20
CA ILE A 83 8.43 -24.06 -3.63
C ILE A 83 9.71 -23.35 -4.15
N LEU A 84 10.75 -24.10 -4.54
CA LEU A 84 12.06 -23.57 -4.94
C LEU A 84 12.28 -23.50 -6.45
N SER A 85 11.24 -23.71 -7.26
CA SER A 85 11.33 -23.48 -8.70
C SER A 85 11.27 -21.98 -9.04
N GLY A 86 11.88 -21.59 -10.17
CA GLY A 86 11.90 -20.19 -10.62
C GLY A 86 10.49 -19.60 -10.82
N ASP A 87 9.53 -20.43 -11.18
CA ASP A 87 8.15 -20.03 -11.41
C ASP A 87 7.45 -19.57 -10.12
N HIS A 88 7.65 -20.27 -9.00
CA HIS A 88 7.10 -19.86 -7.70
C HIS A 88 7.68 -18.54 -7.20
N LEU A 89 8.98 -18.32 -7.40
CA LEU A 89 9.61 -17.05 -7.03
C LEU A 89 9.06 -15.89 -7.88
N SER A 90 8.85 -16.12 -9.18
CA SER A 90 8.24 -15.11 -10.06
C SER A 90 6.81 -14.75 -9.64
N LEU A 91 6.03 -15.75 -9.23
CA LEU A 91 4.67 -15.56 -8.72
C LEU A 91 4.67 -14.78 -7.41
N LEU A 92 5.57 -15.12 -6.48
CA LEU A 92 5.73 -14.41 -5.22
C LEU A 92 6.05 -12.92 -5.44
N MET A 93 6.98 -12.63 -6.37
CA MET A 93 7.34 -11.27 -6.74
C MET A 93 6.17 -10.52 -7.39
N ALA A 94 5.39 -11.20 -8.24
CA ALA A 94 4.17 -10.62 -8.80
C ALA A 94 3.15 -10.28 -7.72
N VAL A 95 2.90 -11.19 -6.78
CA VAL A 95 1.98 -10.96 -5.64
C VAL A 95 2.46 -9.79 -4.79
N LEU A 96 3.75 -9.71 -4.47
CA LEU A 96 4.34 -8.57 -3.75
C LEU A 96 4.15 -7.26 -4.51
N PHE A 97 4.40 -7.26 -5.82
CA PHE A 97 4.29 -6.07 -6.64
C PHE A 97 2.85 -5.55 -6.71
N TYR A 98 1.88 -6.44 -6.94
CA TYR A 98 0.46 -6.07 -6.98
C TYR A 98 -0.08 -5.66 -5.61
N SER A 99 0.34 -6.32 -4.52
CA SER A 99 -0.07 -5.92 -3.16
C SER A 99 0.51 -4.56 -2.79
N LEU A 100 1.77 -4.27 -3.14
CA LEU A 100 2.38 -2.95 -2.99
C LEU A 100 1.62 -1.89 -3.79
N LEU A 101 1.37 -2.13 -5.08
CA LEU A 101 0.62 -1.19 -5.91
C LEU A 101 -0.77 -0.91 -5.32
N GLY A 102 -1.52 -1.95 -4.96
CA GLY A 102 -2.85 -1.82 -4.37
C GLY A 102 -2.82 -1.02 -3.07
N ASN A 103 -1.91 -1.35 -2.16
CA ASN A 103 -1.81 -0.66 -0.87
C ASN A 103 -1.34 0.78 -1.01
N PHE A 104 -0.44 1.10 -1.95
CA PHE A 104 0.05 2.46 -2.13
C PHE A 104 -0.91 3.36 -2.93
N ILE A 105 -1.54 2.83 -3.97
CA ILE A 105 -2.42 3.62 -4.85
C ILE A 105 -3.81 3.74 -4.26
N TYR A 106 -4.28 2.72 -3.53
CA TYR A 106 -5.65 2.66 -3.06
C TYR A 106 -5.75 2.60 -1.53
N GLY A 107 -5.00 1.68 -0.90
CA GLY A 107 -5.03 1.52 0.55
C GLY A 107 -4.59 2.78 1.31
N LEU A 108 -3.53 3.44 0.85
CA LEU A 108 -2.95 4.61 1.51
C LEU A 108 -3.87 5.83 1.42
N PRO A 109 -4.44 6.20 0.26
CA PRO A 109 -5.50 7.22 0.21
C PRO A 109 -6.71 6.90 1.07
N ALA A 110 -7.19 5.65 1.05
CA ALA A 110 -8.31 5.21 1.89
C ALA A 110 -7.99 5.38 3.39
N SER A 111 -6.78 5.01 3.80
CA SER A 111 -6.31 5.13 5.18
C SER A 111 -6.17 6.58 5.64
N LEU A 112 -5.72 7.48 4.76
CA LEU A 112 -5.67 8.91 5.03
C LEU A 112 -7.08 9.50 5.18
N MET A 113 -8.01 9.09 4.31
CA MET A 113 -9.41 9.50 4.39
C MET A 113 -10.07 8.98 5.68
N ALA A 114 -9.79 7.73 6.07
CA ALA A 114 -10.25 7.14 7.31
C ALA A 114 -9.79 7.93 8.54
N GLU A 115 -8.54 8.41 8.55
CA GLU A 115 -8.02 9.25 9.65
C GLU A 115 -8.74 10.60 9.72
N VAL A 116 -8.93 11.28 8.58
CA VAL A 116 -9.61 12.58 8.53
C VAL A 116 -11.07 12.48 9.00
N ILE A 117 -11.77 11.42 8.61
CA ILE A 117 -13.17 11.20 9.01
C ILE A 117 -13.25 10.79 10.48
N SER A 118 -12.42 9.86 10.92
CA SER A 118 -12.49 9.27 12.26
C SER A 118 -12.05 10.22 13.37
N ILE A 119 -11.25 11.26 13.07
CA ILE A 119 -10.82 12.26 14.05
C ILE A 119 -12.00 13.02 14.69
N ARG A 120 -13.15 13.06 14.01
CA ARG A 120 -14.38 13.70 14.53
C ARG A 120 -15.12 12.81 15.54
N PHE A 121 -14.77 11.54 15.65
CA PHE A 121 -15.49 10.53 16.43
C PHE A 121 -14.54 9.78 17.36
N PHE A 122 -14.00 10.46 18.37
CA PHE A 122 -12.98 9.91 19.28
C PHE A 122 -13.34 8.54 19.88
N THR A 123 -14.56 8.35 20.37
CA THR A 123 -15.00 7.11 21.05
C THR A 123 -15.03 5.90 20.12
N ILE A 124 -15.34 6.10 18.84
CA ILE A 124 -15.49 5.02 17.84
C ILE A 124 -14.45 5.08 16.72
N ARG A 125 -13.36 5.84 16.93
CA ARG A 125 -12.35 6.15 15.90
C ARG A 125 -11.83 4.89 15.21
N THR A 126 -11.44 3.90 16.01
CA THR A 126 -10.86 2.64 15.52
C THR A 126 -11.87 1.83 14.73
N TRP A 127 -13.10 1.68 15.23
CA TRP A 127 -14.18 0.97 14.54
C TRP A 127 -14.55 1.62 13.21
N LEU A 128 -14.68 2.95 13.20
CA LEU A 128 -15.00 3.71 12.00
C LEU A 128 -13.88 3.61 10.96
N SER A 129 -12.62 3.70 11.40
CA SER A 129 -11.46 3.50 10.52
C SER A 129 -11.45 2.10 9.89
N GLY A 130 -11.70 1.06 10.69
CA GLY A 130 -11.77 -0.32 10.20
C GLY A 130 -12.90 -0.51 9.17
N PHE A 131 -14.09 0.04 9.45
CA PHE A 131 -15.21 0.00 8.51
C PHE A 131 -14.86 0.66 7.18
N ILE A 132 -14.19 1.83 7.20
CA ILE A 132 -13.76 2.52 5.98
C ILE A 132 -12.76 1.66 5.19
N HIS A 133 -11.77 1.03 5.83
CA HIS A 133 -10.82 0.17 5.12
C HIS A 133 -11.52 -1.02 4.46
N ILE A 134 -12.40 -1.71 5.18
CA ILE A 134 -13.15 -2.85 4.64
C ILE A 134 -14.09 -2.41 3.51
N ALA A 135 -14.80 -1.29 3.68
CA ALA A 135 -15.67 -0.74 2.65
C ALA A 135 -14.88 -0.41 1.37
N PHE A 136 -13.70 0.20 1.49
CA PHE A 136 -12.82 0.44 0.35
C PHE A 136 -12.33 -0.88 -0.27
N GLY A 137 -11.94 -1.87 0.53
CA GLY A 137 -11.64 -3.22 0.05
C GLY A 137 -12.80 -3.82 -0.76
N LEU A 138 -14.03 -3.72 -0.27
CA LEU A 138 -15.24 -4.22 -0.93
C LEU A 138 -15.56 -3.49 -2.24
N ILE A 139 -15.28 -2.19 -2.36
CA ILE A 139 -15.51 -1.44 -3.61
C ILE A 139 -14.76 -2.08 -4.79
N THR A 140 -13.62 -2.74 -4.54
CA THR A 140 -12.87 -3.43 -5.59
C THR A 140 -13.67 -4.55 -6.26
N TYR A 141 -14.70 -5.11 -5.61
CA TYR A 141 -15.64 -6.06 -6.22
C TYR A 141 -16.33 -5.48 -7.45
N PHE A 142 -16.70 -4.20 -7.42
CA PHE A 142 -17.40 -3.55 -8.54
C PHE A 142 -16.47 -3.15 -9.69
N ILE A 143 -15.16 -3.03 -9.42
CA ILE A 143 -14.16 -2.59 -10.41
C ILE A 143 -13.44 -3.78 -11.01
N MET A 144 -12.98 -4.71 -10.17
CA MET A 144 -12.20 -5.87 -10.56
C MET A 144 -12.59 -7.09 -9.71
N PRO A 145 -13.73 -7.74 -10.02
CA PRO A 145 -14.31 -8.81 -9.21
C PRO A 145 -13.37 -9.99 -8.96
N GLY A 146 -12.35 -10.21 -9.80
CA GLY A 146 -11.38 -11.29 -9.60
C GLY A 146 -10.40 -11.06 -8.44
N LEU A 147 -10.18 -9.80 -8.02
CA LEU A 147 -9.19 -9.45 -6.99
C LEU A 147 -9.80 -8.95 -5.67
N PHE A 148 -11.12 -8.98 -5.52
CA PHE A 148 -11.77 -8.38 -4.35
C PHE A 148 -11.42 -9.07 -3.03
N ILE A 149 -11.30 -10.40 -3.01
CA ILE A 149 -10.91 -11.16 -1.80
C ILE A 149 -9.49 -10.76 -1.36
N PRO A 150 -8.45 -10.84 -2.23
CA PRO A 150 -7.13 -10.30 -1.92
C PRO A 150 -7.17 -8.85 -1.45
N ALA A 151 -7.96 -7.98 -2.09
CA ALA A 151 -8.05 -6.57 -1.74
C ALA A 151 -8.64 -6.34 -0.34
N ILE A 152 -9.68 -7.10 0.05
CA ILE A 152 -10.25 -7.05 1.40
C ILE A 152 -9.23 -7.52 2.44
N ILE A 153 -8.52 -8.62 2.18
CA ILE A 153 -7.48 -9.13 3.08
C ILE A 153 -6.38 -8.07 3.25
N CYS A 154 -5.89 -7.49 2.16
CA CYS A 154 -4.92 -6.39 2.19
C CYS A 154 -5.46 -5.18 2.98
N ALA A 155 -6.73 -4.81 2.81
CA ALA A 155 -7.33 -3.69 3.54
C ALA A 155 -7.41 -3.96 5.05
N ILE A 156 -7.75 -5.19 5.45
CA ILE A 156 -7.78 -5.61 6.86
C ILE A 156 -6.36 -5.59 7.44
N LEU A 157 -5.37 -6.15 6.73
CA LEU A 157 -3.97 -6.15 7.15
C LEU A 157 -3.41 -4.74 7.27
N PHE A 158 -3.70 -3.87 6.29
CA PHE A 158 -3.31 -2.47 6.33
C PHE A 158 -3.90 -1.80 7.57
N PHE A 159 -5.21 -1.91 7.79
CA PHE A 159 -5.88 -1.32 8.96
C PHE A 159 -5.24 -1.80 10.27
N ALA A 160 -5.06 -3.12 10.43
CA ALA A 160 -4.50 -3.70 11.64
C ALA A 160 -3.08 -3.16 11.89
N LEU A 161 -2.21 -3.15 10.87
CA LEU A 161 -0.84 -2.67 11.01
C LEU A 161 -0.77 -1.15 11.21
N ASP A 162 -1.63 -0.37 10.55
CA ASP A 162 -1.70 1.08 10.75
C ASP A 162 -2.07 1.43 12.19
N GLU A 163 -3.00 0.68 12.78
CA GLU A 163 -3.44 0.88 14.16
C GLU A 163 -2.41 0.35 15.17
N ILE A 164 -1.75 -0.78 14.89
CA ILE A 164 -0.65 -1.28 15.74
C ILE A 164 0.49 -0.27 15.80
N ILE A 165 0.92 0.29 14.65
CA ILE A 165 2.00 1.29 14.61
C ILE A 165 1.53 2.61 15.26
N ASN A 166 0.23 2.91 15.23
CA ASN A 166 -0.34 4.08 15.90
C ASN A 166 -0.30 3.96 17.43
N VAL A 167 -0.63 2.77 17.96
CA VAL A 167 -0.64 2.50 19.41
C VAL A 167 0.78 2.31 19.95
N TYR A 168 1.64 1.63 19.20
CA TYR A 168 3.04 1.37 19.54
C TYR A 168 3.98 2.09 18.56
N PRO A 169 4.11 3.42 18.64
CA PRO A 169 5.01 4.16 17.78
C PRO A 169 6.44 3.66 18.00
N SER A 170 7.06 3.12 16.95
CA SER A 170 8.44 2.66 17.01
C SER A 170 9.34 3.83 17.45
N ASN A 171 10.05 3.67 18.57
CA ASN A 171 11.09 4.58 19.05
C ASN A 171 12.36 4.44 18.20
N THR A 172 12.22 4.67 16.90
CA THR A 172 13.33 4.78 15.94
C THR A 172 13.18 6.06 15.14
#